data_AF-A0A5U7FMJ0-F1
#
_entry.id   AF-A0A5U7FMJ0-F1
#
_cell.length_a   1.000
_cell.length_b   1.000
_cell.length_c   1.000
_cell.angle_alpha   90.00
_cell.angle_beta   90.00
_cell.angle_gamma   90.00
#
_symmetry.space_group_name_H-M   'P 1'
#
loop_
_entity.id
_entity.type
_entity.pdbx_description
1 polymer ?
#
loop_
_entity_poly.entity_id
_entity_poly.type
_entity_poly.pdbx_seq_one_letter_code
_entity_poly.pdbx_strand_id
1 'polypeptide(L)'
;MTKEIMTFKGFNKNLKCRDFQFEIGKTFHHDGKVEACGSGFHACECPFDVFSYYPPAESRYAETISFGVIDREEEGDTKIASASITIKSELTLPQFIQRGIEWIWSKIDKSLEQQIMTGNRSAATNTGDWSAATNTGYQSAATNTGDWSAATNTGYQSAATNTGNRSAATNTGDWSAATNTGYQSAATNTGYRSAATNTGDWSAATNTGYQSAATNTGYQSAATNTGYQSAATNTGNRSAATNTGYQSAATNTGYQSAAEVSGSQSVAASLGIEGKARASEGGAIVLCYRDEDGELIHIRASKVGENGIMPNTWYQLDKDGEFVKCE
;
A
#
# COMPACT_ATOMS: atom_id res chain seq x y z
N MET A 1 -56.76 -12.21 -23.91
CA MET A 1 -55.74 -11.32 -24.51
C MET A 1 -54.41 -12.04 -24.45
N THR A 2 -53.69 -12.15 -25.57
CA THR A 2 -52.31 -12.66 -25.57
C THR A 2 -51.42 -11.72 -24.78
N LYS A 3 -50.57 -12.24 -23.89
CA LYS A 3 -49.67 -11.44 -23.06
C LYS A 3 -48.64 -10.75 -23.95
N GLU A 4 -48.62 -9.43 -23.94
CA GLU A 4 -47.59 -8.61 -24.58
C GLU A 4 -46.43 -8.40 -23.61
N ILE A 5 -45.20 -8.52 -24.11
CA ILE A 5 -43.98 -8.38 -23.32
C ILE A 5 -43.07 -7.35 -24.00
N MET A 6 -42.71 -6.30 -23.25
CA MET A 6 -41.67 -5.37 -23.69
C MET A 6 -40.34 -6.10 -23.75
N THR A 7 -39.70 -6.06 -24.91
CA THR A 7 -38.44 -6.75 -25.19
C THR A 7 -37.52 -5.87 -26.03
N PHE A 8 -36.26 -6.25 -26.14
CA PHE A 8 -35.21 -5.54 -26.82
C PHE A 8 -34.53 -6.47 -27.81
N LYS A 9 -34.24 -5.95 -29.01
CA LYS A 9 -33.67 -6.76 -30.09
C LYS A 9 -32.52 -6.05 -30.76
N GLY A 10 -31.46 -6.80 -31.00
CA GLY A 10 -30.34 -6.41 -31.86
C GLY A 10 -30.53 -6.94 -33.29
N PHE A 11 -29.95 -6.23 -34.24
CA PHE A 11 -29.90 -6.58 -35.65
C PHE A 11 -28.52 -6.25 -36.21
N ASN A 12 -28.18 -6.82 -37.36
CA ASN A 12 -27.06 -6.29 -38.14
C ASN A 12 -27.36 -4.89 -38.70
N LYS A 13 -26.38 -4.24 -39.32
CA LYS A 13 -26.50 -2.88 -39.90
C LYS A 13 -27.68 -2.70 -40.86
N ASN A 14 -28.16 -3.78 -41.45
CA ASN A 14 -29.25 -3.80 -42.43
C ASN A 14 -30.62 -4.15 -41.81
N LEU A 15 -30.77 -4.14 -40.48
CA LEU A 15 -31.99 -4.59 -39.77
C LEU A 15 -32.37 -6.05 -40.07
N LYS A 16 -31.38 -6.92 -40.26
CA LYS A 16 -31.61 -8.36 -40.42
C LYS A 16 -31.22 -9.16 -39.19
N CYS A 17 -31.95 -10.24 -38.96
CA CYS A 17 -31.56 -11.35 -38.08
C CYS A 17 -31.55 -12.62 -38.93
N ARG A 18 -30.36 -13.20 -39.12
CA ARG A 18 -30.14 -14.26 -40.13
C ARG A 18 -30.70 -13.80 -41.49
N ASP A 19 -31.59 -14.58 -42.08
CA ASP A 19 -32.17 -14.31 -43.40
C ASP A 19 -33.46 -13.47 -43.35
N PHE A 20 -33.96 -13.16 -42.15
CA PHE A 20 -35.21 -12.40 -41.99
C PHE A 20 -34.95 -10.89 -41.94
N GLN A 21 -35.68 -10.13 -42.75
CA GLN A 21 -35.62 -8.67 -42.81
C GLN A 21 -36.67 -8.04 -41.91
N PHE A 22 -36.25 -7.15 -41.01
CA PHE A 22 -37.14 -6.36 -40.18
C PHE A 22 -37.23 -4.92 -40.66
N GLU A 23 -38.26 -4.24 -40.18
CA GLU A 23 -38.51 -2.83 -40.44
C GLU A 23 -39.08 -2.18 -39.17
N ILE A 24 -38.60 -0.97 -38.86
CA ILE A 24 -39.08 -0.20 -37.72
C ILE A 24 -40.56 0.19 -37.94
N GLY A 25 -41.36 0.09 -36.89
CA GLY A 25 -42.81 0.36 -36.89
C GLY A 25 -43.67 -0.82 -37.35
N LYS A 26 -43.09 -1.93 -37.81
CA LYS A 26 -43.84 -3.08 -38.33
C LYS A 26 -43.99 -4.23 -37.33
N THR A 27 -45.04 -5.00 -37.53
CA THR A 27 -45.34 -6.25 -36.81
C THR A 27 -45.09 -7.43 -37.74
N PHE A 28 -44.46 -8.47 -37.21
CA PHE A 28 -44.12 -9.69 -37.92
C PHE A 28 -44.70 -10.89 -37.20
N HIS A 29 -45.09 -11.90 -37.97
CA HIS A 29 -45.66 -13.15 -37.50
C HIS A 29 -44.84 -14.34 -38.02
N HIS A 30 -44.60 -15.31 -37.15
CA HIS A 30 -43.88 -16.53 -37.44
C HIS A 30 -44.87 -17.68 -37.54
N ASP A 31 -44.80 -18.43 -38.64
CA ASP A 31 -45.60 -19.63 -38.84
C ASP A 31 -44.85 -20.87 -38.34
N GLY A 32 -45.51 -21.67 -37.51
CA GLY A 32 -44.99 -22.94 -37.00
C GLY A 32 -44.63 -22.92 -35.52
N LYS A 33 -43.85 -23.92 -35.09
CA LYS A 33 -43.45 -24.09 -33.68
C LYS A 33 -42.56 -22.91 -33.26
N VAL A 34 -42.79 -22.39 -32.06
CA VAL A 34 -41.91 -21.42 -31.38
C VAL A 34 -41.07 -22.18 -30.38
N GLU A 35 -39.76 -22.02 -30.46
CA GLU A 35 -38.79 -22.73 -29.62
C GLU A 35 -37.61 -21.82 -29.30
N ALA A 36 -37.30 -21.66 -28.02
CA ALA A 36 -36.15 -20.90 -27.57
C ALA A 36 -34.88 -21.46 -28.23
N CYS A 37 -34.03 -20.57 -28.77
CA CYS A 37 -32.87 -20.92 -29.62
C CYS A 37 -33.15 -21.65 -30.95
N GLY A 38 -34.34 -22.23 -31.15
CA GLY A 38 -34.71 -22.98 -32.34
C GLY A 38 -35.43 -22.15 -33.41
N SER A 39 -36.59 -21.58 -33.08
CA SER A 39 -37.51 -20.98 -34.05
C SER A 39 -38.42 -19.90 -33.43
N GLY A 40 -38.95 -19.01 -34.27
CA GLY A 40 -39.68 -17.82 -33.85
C GLY A 40 -38.80 -16.57 -33.81
N PHE A 41 -39.33 -15.49 -33.26
CA PHE A 41 -38.61 -14.23 -33.14
C PHE A 41 -37.92 -14.10 -31.79
N HIS A 42 -36.59 -14.08 -31.80
CA HIS A 42 -35.81 -13.91 -30.58
C HIS A 42 -35.61 -12.44 -30.19
N ALA A 43 -35.85 -12.12 -28.92
CA ALA A 43 -35.59 -10.83 -28.28
C ALA A 43 -35.31 -11.05 -26.79
N CYS A 44 -34.74 -10.07 -26.09
CA CYS A 44 -34.40 -10.17 -24.66
C CYS A 44 -35.28 -9.22 -23.82
N GLU A 45 -35.66 -9.60 -22.61
CA GLU A 45 -36.35 -8.65 -21.70
C GLU A 45 -35.37 -7.64 -21.08
N CYS A 46 -34.14 -8.07 -20.77
CA CYS A 46 -33.04 -7.21 -20.35
C CYS A 46 -32.28 -6.72 -21.60
N PRO A 47 -32.15 -5.39 -21.81
CA PRO A 47 -31.37 -4.83 -22.92
C PRO A 47 -29.93 -5.36 -23.00
N PHE A 48 -29.26 -5.54 -21.86
CA PHE A 48 -27.83 -5.88 -21.86
C PHE A 48 -27.53 -7.31 -22.32
N ASP A 49 -28.49 -8.23 -22.20
CA ASP A 49 -28.33 -9.59 -22.72
C ASP A 49 -28.24 -9.61 -24.25
N VAL A 50 -28.80 -8.59 -24.92
CA VAL A 50 -28.70 -8.44 -26.38
C VAL A 50 -27.24 -8.32 -26.83
N PHE A 51 -26.35 -7.75 -26.00
CA PHE A 51 -24.93 -7.57 -26.35
C PHE A 51 -24.17 -8.89 -26.49
N SER A 52 -24.65 -9.97 -25.85
CA SER A 52 -24.08 -11.31 -26.01
C SER A 52 -24.29 -11.87 -27.43
N TYR A 53 -25.29 -11.37 -28.15
CA TYR A 53 -25.66 -11.82 -29.50
C TYR A 53 -25.32 -10.81 -30.60
N TYR A 54 -25.34 -9.52 -30.24
CA TYR A 54 -25.16 -8.40 -31.16
C TYR A 54 -24.17 -7.40 -30.56
N PRO A 55 -22.92 -7.35 -31.04
CA PRO A 55 -21.92 -6.45 -30.48
C PRO A 55 -22.24 -4.97 -30.81
N PRO A 56 -22.06 -4.04 -29.85
CA PRO A 56 -22.31 -2.60 -30.02
C PRO A 56 -21.65 -1.94 -31.22
N ALA A 57 -20.47 -2.41 -31.62
CA ALA A 57 -19.70 -1.81 -32.70
C ALA A 57 -20.33 -2.04 -34.10
N GLU A 58 -21.15 -3.08 -34.27
CA GLU A 58 -21.61 -3.53 -35.58
C GLU A 58 -23.12 -3.70 -35.70
N SER A 59 -23.86 -3.40 -34.63
CA SER A 59 -25.27 -3.75 -34.52
C SER A 59 -26.16 -2.53 -34.32
N ARG A 60 -27.43 -2.69 -34.70
CA ARG A 60 -28.52 -1.73 -34.47
C ARG A 60 -29.48 -2.32 -33.45
N TYR A 61 -30.15 -1.47 -32.68
CA TYR A 61 -30.97 -1.91 -31.55
C TYR A 61 -32.37 -1.29 -31.60
N ALA A 62 -33.38 -2.05 -31.18
CA ALA A 62 -34.74 -1.55 -31.09
C ALA A 62 -35.44 -1.97 -29.80
N GLU A 63 -36.37 -1.14 -29.36
CA GLU A 63 -37.44 -1.52 -28.45
C GLU A 63 -38.51 -2.27 -29.23
N THR A 64 -39.01 -3.37 -28.67
CA THR A 64 -39.94 -4.28 -29.33
C THR A 64 -41.05 -4.74 -28.38
N ILE A 65 -42.16 -5.20 -28.94
CA ILE A 65 -43.22 -5.90 -28.20
C ILE A 65 -43.29 -7.32 -28.74
N SER A 66 -43.04 -8.31 -27.89
CA SER A 66 -43.13 -9.72 -28.21
C SER A 66 -44.43 -10.29 -27.66
N PHE A 67 -45.18 -11.03 -28.48
CA PHE A 67 -46.50 -11.55 -28.11
C PHE A 67 -46.85 -12.82 -28.91
N GLY A 68 -47.99 -13.43 -28.56
CA GLY A 68 -48.43 -14.72 -29.09
C GLY A 68 -47.90 -15.88 -28.24
N VAL A 69 -47.61 -17.03 -28.87
CA VAL A 69 -46.90 -18.13 -28.20
C VAL A 69 -45.49 -17.67 -27.86
N ILE A 70 -45.05 -17.90 -26.63
CA ILE A 70 -43.74 -17.50 -26.13
C ILE A 70 -43.07 -18.72 -25.51
N ASP A 71 -41.80 -18.92 -25.85
CA ASP A 71 -40.95 -19.95 -25.26
C ASP A 71 -39.68 -19.32 -24.65
N ARG A 72 -39.16 -19.93 -23.60
CA ARG A 72 -38.06 -19.40 -22.76
C ARG A 72 -37.14 -20.53 -22.33
N GLU A 73 -35.85 -20.25 -22.23
CA GLU A 73 -34.90 -21.17 -21.59
C GLU A 73 -35.02 -21.01 -20.06
N GLU A 74 -35.07 -22.13 -19.32
CA GLU A 74 -35.15 -22.10 -17.85
C GLU A 74 -33.83 -21.70 -17.20
N GLU A 75 -32.71 -22.05 -17.83
CA GLU A 75 -31.35 -21.74 -17.38
C GLU A 75 -30.64 -20.92 -18.45
N GLY A 76 -30.66 -19.60 -18.33
CA GLY A 76 -30.07 -18.71 -19.32
C GLY A 76 -30.27 -17.24 -19.04
N ASP A 77 -30.04 -16.43 -20.07
CA ASP A 77 -30.32 -15.01 -20.06
C ASP A 77 -31.81 -14.72 -20.28
N THR A 78 -32.19 -13.45 -20.37
CA THR A 78 -33.60 -13.05 -20.52
C THR A 78 -34.14 -13.21 -21.95
N LYS A 79 -33.46 -13.97 -22.81
CA LYS A 79 -33.87 -14.21 -24.18
C LYS A 79 -35.15 -15.05 -24.23
N ILE A 80 -36.07 -14.63 -25.08
CA ILE A 80 -37.32 -15.33 -25.37
C ILE A 80 -37.46 -15.55 -26.87
N ALA A 81 -38.23 -16.56 -27.27
CA ALA A 81 -38.74 -16.70 -28.62
C ALA A 81 -40.24 -16.41 -28.64
N SER A 82 -40.73 -15.61 -29.60
CA SER A 82 -42.15 -15.32 -29.75
C SER A 82 -42.68 -15.64 -31.14
N ALA A 83 -43.99 -15.95 -31.21
CA ALA A 83 -44.71 -16.12 -32.47
C ALA A 83 -44.88 -14.79 -33.21
N SER A 84 -44.87 -13.67 -32.50
CA SER A 84 -45.05 -12.34 -33.10
C SER A 84 -44.21 -11.29 -32.39
N ILE A 85 -43.72 -10.33 -33.17
CA ILE A 85 -42.91 -9.23 -32.67
C ILE A 85 -43.24 -7.94 -33.42
N THR A 86 -43.43 -6.85 -32.68
CA THR A 86 -43.52 -5.49 -33.22
C THR A 86 -42.22 -4.77 -32.95
N ILE A 87 -41.58 -4.23 -33.99
CA ILE A 87 -40.38 -3.42 -33.85
C ILE A 87 -40.82 -1.97 -33.64
N LYS A 88 -40.83 -1.44 -32.41
CA LYS A 88 -41.46 -0.13 -32.14
C LYS A 88 -40.62 1.03 -32.68
N SER A 89 -39.38 1.10 -32.23
CA SER A 89 -38.49 2.22 -32.50
C SER A 89 -37.04 1.79 -32.39
N GLU A 90 -36.21 2.30 -33.29
CA GLU A 90 -34.77 2.17 -33.15
C GLU A 90 -34.26 3.04 -32.00
N LEU A 91 -33.29 2.51 -31.25
CA LEU A 91 -32.65 3.16 -30.13
C LEU A 91 -31.19 3.45 -30.48
N THR A 92 -30.73 4.66 -30.19
CA THR A 92 -29.28 4.94 -30.15
C THR A 92 -28.63 4.16 -29.01
N LEU A 93 -27.31 3.91 -29.10
CA LEU A 93 -26.60 3.18 -28.05
C LEU A 93 -26.77 3.81 -26.64
N PRO A 94 -26.70 5.15 -26.45
CA PRO A 94 -26.98 5.76 -25.15
C PRO A 94 -28.41 5.51 -24.67
N GLN A 95 -29.41 5.62 -25.54
CA GLN A 95 -30.80 5.31 -25.16
C GLN A 95 -30.95 3.83 -24.78
N PHE A 96 -30.30 2.92 -25.51
CA PHE A 96 -30.34 1.50 -25.24
C PHE A 96 -29.70 1.15 -23.88
N ILE A 97 -28.55 1.77 -23.56
CA ILE A 97 -27.89 1.64 -22.25
C ILE A 97 -28.80 2.17 -21.15
N GLN A 98 -29.42 3.33 -21.35
CA GLN A 98 -30.36 3.92 -20.39
C GLN A 98 -31.53 2.97 -20.08
N ARG A 99 -32.08 2.29 -21.09
CA ARG A 99 -33.12 1.26 -20.87
C ARG A 99 -32.61 0.07 -20.06
N GLY A 100 -31.34 -0.31 -20.23
CA GLY A 100 -30.72 -1.36 -19.44
C GLY A 100 -30.63 -0.98 -17.96
N ILE A 101 -30.23 0.25 -17.67
CA ILE A 101 -30.19 0.80 -16.29
C ILE A 101 -31.61 0.82 -15.69
N GLU A 102 -32.60 1.32 -16.42
CA GLU A 102 -34.00 1.35 -15.98
C GLU A 102 -34.56 -0.04 -15.68
N TRP A 103 -34.22 -1.04 -16.51
CA TRP A 103 -34.61 -2.43 -16.27
C TRP A 103 -34.00 -2.96 -14.97
N ILE A 104 -32.71 -2.75 -14.73
CA ILE A 104 -32.05 -3.15 -13.47
C ILE A 104 -32.76 -2.48 -12.28
N TRP A 105 -33.01 -1.17 -12.36
CA TRP A 105 -33.70 -0.43 -11.30
C TRP A 105 -35.11 -0.95 -11.04
N SER A 106 -35.79 -1.48 -12.05
CA SER A 106 -37.11 -2.11 -11.90
C SER A 106 -37.06 -3.47 -11.19
N LYS A 107 -35.91 -4.15 -11.21
CA LYS A 107 -35.69 -5.45 -10.55
C LYS A 107 -35.15 -5.32 -9.13
N ILE A 108 -34.62 -4.15 -8.75
CA ILE A 108 -34.22 -3.86 -7.37
C ILE A 108 -35.47 -3.94 -6.50
N ASP A 109 -35.43 -4.83 -5.51
CA ASP A 109 -36.43 -4.86 -4.47
C ASP A 109 -36.32 -3.58 -3.64
N LYS A 110 -37.28 -2.68 -3.81
CA LYS A 110 -37.32 -1.40 -3.10
C LYS A 110 -37.63 -1.56 -1.61
N SER A 111 -38.02 -2.76 -1.16
CA SER A 111 -38.19 -3.10 0.26
C SER A 111 -36.88 -3.57 0.91
N LEU A 112 -35.92 -4.04 0.11
CA LEU A 112 -34.51 -4.12 0.48
C LEU A 112 -33.93 -2.71 0.38
N GLU A 113 -34.34 -1.84 1.30
CA GLU A 113 -33.58 -0.64 1.61
C GLU A 113 -32.17 -1.14 1.93
N GLN A 114 -31.23 -0.89 1.01
CA GLN A 114 -29.84 -1.26 1.18
C GLN A 114 -29.45 -0.76 2.57
N GLN A 115 -29.12 -1.69 3.47
CA GLN A 115 -28.61 -1.40 4.80
C GLN A 115 -27.25 -0.70 4.67
N ILE A 116 -27.25 0.52 4.13
CA ILE A 116 -26.31 1.54 4.51
C ILE A 116 -26.65 1.82 5.95
N MET A 117 -26.08 1.01 6.85
CA MET A 117 -26.18 1.22 8.28
C MET A 117 -25.36 2.48 8.58
N THR A 118 -25.96 3.65 8.37
CA THR A 118 -25.44 4.92 8.86
C THR A 118 -25.59 4.90 10.38
N GLY A 119 -24.57 4.41 11.07
CA GLY A 119 -24.54 4.32 12.52
C GLY A 119 -23.10 4.22 13.03
N ASN A 120 -22.86 4.79 14.20
CA ASN A 120 -21.52 5.00 14.80
C ASN A 120 -20.67 3.73 15.06
N ARG A 121 -21.16 2.52 14.74
CA ARG A 121 -20.42 1.24 14.90
C ARG A 121 -20.89 0.22 13.86
N SER A 122 -20.10 -0.07 12.82
CA SER A 122 -20.42 -1.14 11.86
C SER A 122 -19.19 -1.99 11.45
N ALA A 123 -19.44 -3.23 11.03
CA ALA A 123 -18.39 -4.22 10.69
C ALA A 123 -17.86 -4.11 9.25
N ALA A 124 -18.52 -3.36 8.36
CA ALA A 124 -18.11 -3.14 6.98
C ALA A 124 -18.32 -1.68 6.54
N THR A 125 -17.57 -1.28 5.50
CA THR A 125 -17.34 0.06 4.92
C THR A 125 -18.36 1.12 5.35
N ASN A 126 -17.93 2.12 6.13
CA ASN A 126 -18.79 3.23 6.56
C ASN A 126 -18.05 4.59 6.56
N THR A 127 -18.82 5.66 6.78
CA THR A 127 -18.38 7.06 6.97
C THR A 127 -18.57 7.55 8.42
N GLY A 128 -18.80 6.64 9.37
CA GLY A 128 -19.08 6.92 10.79
C GLY A 128 -17.86 6.73 11.71
N ASP A 129 -18.03 6.93 13.02
CA ASP A 129 -16.89 7.07 13.94
C ASP A 129 -16.01 5.80 14.12
N TRP A 130 -16.55 4.60 13.91
CA TRP A 130 -15.85 3.32 14.19
C TRP A 130 -16.16 2.23 13.14
N SER A 131 -15.14 1.56 12.58
CA SER A 131 -15.33 0.37 11.72
C SER A 131 -14.20 -0.68 11.80
N ALA A 132 -14.49 -1.93 11.40
CA ALA A 132 -13.51 -3.03 11.41
C ALA A 132 -12.69 -3.17 10.12
N ALA A 133 -13.09 -2.54 9.01
CA ALA A 133 -12.51 -2.77 7.68
C ALA A 133 -11.99 -1.48 7.03
N THR A 134 -12.87 -0.68 6.43
CA THR A 134 -12.53 0.57 5.75
C THR A 134 -13.40 1.70 6.32
N ASN A 135 -12.80 2.81 6.74
CA ASN A 135 -13.51 3.95 7.31
C ASN A 135 -13.00 5.29 6.74
N THR A 136 -13.86 6.30 6.72
CA THR A 136 -13.50 7.71 6.53
C THR A 136 -13.62 8.54 7.82
N GLY A 137 -14.14 7.95 8.92
CA GLY A 137 -14.31 8.57 10.24
C GLY A 137 -13.19 8.28 11.25
N TYR A 138 -13.45 8.48 12.54
CA TYR A 138 -12.39 8.62 13.57
C TYR A 138 -11.49 7.39 13.79
N GLN A 139 -11.99 6.16 13.77
CA GLN A 139 -11.19 4.96 14.06
C GLN A 139 -11.51 3.76 13.14
N SER A 140 -10.49 2.97 12.73
CA SER A 140 -10.70 1.65 12.11
C SER A 140 -9.60 0.60 12.38
N ALA A 141 -9.92 -0.69 12.20
CA ALA A 141 -8.94 -1.78 12.39
C ALA A 141 -8.06 -2.09 11.17
N ALA A 142 -8.44 -1.70 9.94
CA ALA A 142 -7.67 -2.04 8.73
C ALA A 142 -7.22 -0.80 7.93
N THR A 143 -8.12 -0.11 7.24
CA THR A 143 -7.80 1.07 6.42
C THR A 143 -8.64 2.27 6.87
N ASN A 144 -8.02 3.41 7.17
CA ASN A 144 -8.72 4.64 7.56
C ASN A 144 -8.18 5.87 6.82
N THR A 145 -9.04 6.87 6.60
CA THR A 145 -8.65 8.24 6.21
C THR A 145 -8.74 9.23 7.38
N GLY A 146 -9.33 8.84 8.52
CA GLY A 146 -9.47 9.65 9.73
C GLY A 146 -8.39 9.41 10.80
N ASP A 147 -8.66 9.78 12.06
CA ASP A 147 -7.60 10.03 13.05
C ASP A 147 -6.77 8.80 13.49
N TRP A 148 -7.33 7.58 13.49
CA TRP A 148 -6.66 6.38 14.02
C TRP A 148 -6.91 5.10 13.19
N SER A 149 -5.88 4.27 12.95
CA SER A 149 -6.09 2.88 12.50
C SER A 149 -5.04 1.86 12.96
N ALA A 150 -5.36 0.56 12.93
CA ALA A 150 -4.42 -0.50 13.33
C ALA A 150 -3.51 -1.02 12.19
N ALA A 151 -3.81 -0.78 10.90
CA ALA A 151 -2.95 -1.25 9.80
C ALA A 151 -2.51 -0.13 8.85
N THR A 152 -3.41 0.50 8.09
CA THR A 152 -3.07 1.57 7.12
C THR A 152 -3.89 2.83 7.42
N ASN A 153 -3.25 3.99 7.59
CA ASN A 153 -3.95 5.26 7.82
C ASN A 153 -3.38 6.39 6.95
N THR A 154 -4.23 7.32 6.54
CA THR A 154 -3.84 8.62 5.96
C THR A 154 -3.96 9.78 6.96
N GLY A 155 -4.53 9.55 8.15
CA GLY A 155 -4.70 10.54 9.24
C GLY A 155 -3.68 10.44 10.38
N TYR A 156 -4.05 10.86 11.60
CA TYR A 156 -3.08 11.23 12.65
C TYR A 156 -2.19 10.09 13.18
N GLN A 157 -2.70 8.87 13.42
CA GLN A 157 -1.89 7.77 14.00
C GLN A 157 -2.22 6.37 13.42
N SER A 158 -1.22 5.48 13.26
CA SER A 158 -1.45 4.05 12.98
C SER A 158 -0.39 3.08 13.51
N ALA A 159 -0.71 1.78 13.61
CA ALA A 159 0.22 0.76 14.12
C ALA A 159 1.14 0.09 13.06
N ALA A 160 0.89 0.21 11.74
CA ALA A 160 1.74 -0.43 10.72
C ALA A 160 2.21 0.48 9.56
N THR A 161 1.32 1.20 8.86
CA THR A 161 1.68 2.11 7.76
C THR A 161 0.87 3.40 7.88
N ASN A 162 1.53 4.57 7.93
CA ASN A 162 0.86 5.88 8.02
C ASN A 162 1.50 6.90 7.07
N THR A 163 0.67 7.80 6.53
CA THR A 163 1.11 9.02 5.82
C THR A 163 1.00 10.29 6.69
N GLY A 164 0.50 10.18 7.93
CA GLY A 164 0.33 11.27 8.90
C GLY A 164 1.27 11.21 10.14
N ASN A 165 0.89 11.89 11.23
CA ASN A 165 1.83 12.36 12.27
C ASN A 165 2.55 11.30 13.14
N ARG A 166 2.01 10.08 13.34
CA ARG A 166 2.63 9.02 14.19
C ARG A 166 2.44 7.60 13.64
N SER A 167 3.46 6.74 13.61
CA SER A 167 3.26 5.29 13.43
C SER A 167 4.35 4.37 14.01
N ALA A 168 4.03 3.08 14.17
CA ALA A 168 4.91 2.08 14.80
C ALA A 168 5.68 1.13 13.87
N ALA A 169 5.52 1.19 12.53
CA ALA A 169 6.30 0.31 11.63
C ALA A 169 6.79 0.94 10.31
N THR A 170 6.05 1.88 9.70
CA THR A 170 6.47 2.58 8.47
C THR A 170 5.77 3.96 8.38
N ASN A 171 6.52 5.06 8.24
CA ASN A 171 5.96 6.42 8.21
C ASN A 171 6.68 7.37 7.24
N THR A 172 5.93 8.35 6.72
CA THR A 172 6.44 9.59 6.09
C THR A 172 6.16 10.88 6.89
N GLY A 173 5.58 10.80 8.11
CA GLY A 173 5.30 11.93 9.01
C GLY A 173 6.16 12.02 10.30
N ASP A 174 5.83 12.98 11.18
CA ASP A 174 6.70 13.58 12.22
C ASP A 174 7.26 12.68 13.35
N TRP A 175 6.80 11.43 13.51
CA TRP A 175 7.20 10.53 14.60
C TRP A 175 7.03 9.05 14.22
N SER A 176 8.09 8.23 14.27
CA SER A 176 7.95 6.77 14.12
C SER A 176 9.10 5.92 14.67
N ALA A 177 8.80 4.62 14.87
CA ALA A 177 9.78 3.55 14.97
C ALA A 177 9.74 2.75 13.66
N ALA A 178 10.82 2.78 12.86
CA ALA A 178 10.89 2.06 11.59
C ALA A 178 11.84 0.86 11.71
N THR A 179 11.37 -0.34 11.37
CA THR A 179 12.18 -1.57 11.37
C THR A 179 12.21 -2.16 9.96
N ASN A 180 13.37 -2.18 9.29
CA ASN A 180 13.50 -2.79 7.96
C ASN A 180 14.42 -4.02 7.98
N THR A 181 14.05 -5.05 7.21
CA THR A 181 14.82 -6.30 7.08
C THR A 181 14.95 -6.69 5.60
N GLY A 182 16.13 -7.12 5.15
CA GLY A 182 16.36 -7.54 3.76
C GLY A 182 17.82 -7.40 3.29
N TYR A 183 18.12 -7.74 2.03
CA TYR A 183 19.49 -7.66 1.46
C TYR A 183 20.02 -6.21 1.36
N GLN A 184 19.12 -5.26 1.04
CA GLN A 184 19.36 -3.82 1.04
C GLN A 184 18.19 -3.13 1.74
N SER A 185 18.46 -2.29 2.74
CA SER A 185 17.40 -1.56 3.46
C SER A 185 17.86 -0.20 3.99
N ALA A 186 16.97 0.80 3.94
CA ALA A 186 17.23 2.14 4.46
C ALA A 186 16.03 2.64 5.28
N ALA A 187 16.30 3.24 6.44
CA ALA A 187 15.28 3.86 7.31
C ALA A 187 15.72 5.27 7.68
N THR A 188 14.78 6.22 7.63
CA THR A 188 15.03 7.61 8.01
C THR A 188 13.89 8.12 8.88
N ASN A 189 14.15 8.47 10.14
CA ASN A 189 13.13 9.03 11.05
C ASN A 189 13.51 10.43 11.58
N THR A 190 12.56 11.35 11.48
CA THR A 190 12.63 12.70 12.07
C THR A 190 11.64 12.80 13.24
N GLY A 191 11.92 13.63 14.25
CA GLY A 191 11.01 13.85 15.39
C GLY A 191 11.75 14.14 16.71
N TYR A 192 11.06 14.49 17.80
CA TYR A 192 11.74 14.78 19.08
C TYR A 192 12.18 13.51 19.84
N ARG A 193 11.60 12.33 19.54
CA ARG A 193 12.07 10.98 19.90
C ARG A 193 11.80 10.00 18.76
N SER A 194 12.85 9.47 18.16
CA SER A 194 12.75 8.56 17.01
C SER A 194 13.72 7.39 17.12
N ALA A 195 13.31 6.22 16.65
CA ALA A 195 14.15 5.02 16.61
C ALA A 195 14.10 4.37 15.22
N ALA A 196 15.25 4.02 14.66
CA ALA A 196 15.34 3.32 13.38
C ALA A 196 16.23 2.10 13.54
N THR A 197 15.75 0.94 13.07
CA THR A 197 16.49 -0.33 13.17
C THR A 197 16.51 -1.02 11.82
N ASN A 198 17.69 -1.21 11.22
CA ASN A 198 17.81 -2.02 10.00
C ASN A 198 18.69 -3.25 10.21
N THR A 199 18.27 -4.36 9.60
CA THR A 199 19.00 -5.63 9.57
C THR A 199 19.17 -6.09 8.13
N GLY A 200 20.41 -6.25 7.66
CA GLY A 200 20.69 -6.60 6.26
C GLY A 200 22.14 -6.39 5.83
N ASP A 201 22.60 -7.08 4.78
CA ASP A 201 23.99 -7.04 4.30
C ASP A 201 24.46 -5.61 3.99
N TRP A 202 23.59 -4.80 3.41
CA TRP A 202 23.81 -3.38 3.11
C TRP A 202 22.68 -2.53 3.70
N SER A 203 22.94 -1.80 4.78
CA SER A 203 21.88 -1.08 5.50
C SER A 203 22.28 0.29 6.06
N ALA A 204 21.35 1.25 5.99
CA ALA A 204 21.57 2.62 6.48
C ALA A 204 20.38 3.12 7.33
N ALA A 205 20.63 3.49 8.58
CA ALA A 205 19.61 4.06 9.48
C ALA A 205 20.01 5.48 9.85
N THR A 206 19.14 6.45 9.57
CA THR A 206 19.39 7.86 9.86
C THR A 206 18.29 8.42 10.75
N ASN A 207 18.65 8.96 11.92
CA ASN A 207 17.70 9.68 12.77
C ASN A 207 18.11 11.13 13.01
N THR A 208 17.11 12.01 13.05
CA THR A 208 17.28 13.44 13.35
C THR A 208 16.25 13.86 14.39
N GLY A 209 16.68 14.33 15.56
CA GLY A 209 15.78 14.58 16.68
C GLY A 209 16.46 14.94 18.00
N TYR A 210 15.70 15.36 19.02
CA TYR A 210 16.27 15.61 20.35
C TYR A 210 16.77 14.27 20.94
N GLN A 211 15.89 13.36 21.32
CA GLN A 211 16.24 12.05 21.91
C GLN A 211 16.03 10.88 20.92
N SER A 212 17.01 10.58 20.08
CA SER A 212 16.90 9.58 19.01
C SER A 212 17.90 8.42 19.11
N ALA A 213 17.55 7.26 18.52
CA ALA A 213 18.43 6.08 18.46
C ALA A 213 18.43 5.40 17.08
N ALA A 214 19.57 5.35 16.40
CA ALA A 214 19.73 4.60 15.14
C ALA A 214 20.56 3.33 15.40
N THR A 215 20.03 2.16 15.00
CA THR A 215 20.70 0.86 15.19
C THR A 215 20.78 0.10 13.87
N ASN A 216 21.98 -0.34 13.50
CA ASN A 216 22.19 -1.19 12.32
C ASN A 216 22.96 -2.47 12.62
N THR A 217 22.58 -3.54 11.92
CA THR A 217 23.21 -4.86 11.98
C THR A 217 23.37 -5.40 10.56
N GLY A 218 24.61 -5.51 10.04
CA GLY A 218 24.87 -5.83 8.62
C GLY A 218 26.36 -5.96 8.24
N TYR A 219 26.71 -6.42 7.04
CA TYR A 219 28.12 -6.57 6.61
C TYR A 219 28.77 -5.27 6.12
N GLN A 220 27.99 -4.30 5.63
CA GLN A 220 28.41 -2.93 5.31
C GLN A 220 27.28 -1.97 5.65
N SER A 221 27.32 -1.38 6.84
CA SER A 221 26.19 -0.62 7.35
C SER A 221 26.56 0.68 8.03
N ALA A 222 25.64 1.65 8.03
CA ALA A 222 25.86 2.99 8.61
C ALA A 222 24.69 3.42 9.50
N ALA A 223 24.94 3.66 10.78
CA ALA A 223 23.99 4.26 11.71
C ALA A 223 24.39 5.71 11.96
N THR A 224 23.53 6.66 11.57
CA THR A 224 23.78 8.10 11.70
C THR A 224 22.71 8.73 12.56
N ASN A 225 23.13 9.57 13.52
CA ASN A 225 22.20 10.29 14.37
C ASN A 225 22.59 11.76 14.54
N THR A 226 21.58 12.64 14.55
CA THR A 226 21.76 14.09 14.68
C THR A 226 20.80 14.65 15.72
N GLY A 227 21.31 14.97 16.92
CA GLY A 227 20.65 15.82 17.93
C GLY A 227 20.92 15.47 19.40
N TYR A 228 20.29 16.19 20.34
CA TYR A 228 20.70 16.31 21.76
C TYR A 228 20.34 15.08 22.63
N GLN A 229 21.32 14.34 23.14
CA GLN A 229 21.15 13.04 23.83
C GLN A 229 20.70 11.91 22.90
N SER A 230 21.52 11.62 21.89
CA SER A 230 21.20 10.64 20.87
C SER A 230 22.25 9.50 20.84
N ALA A 231 21.86 8.34 20.31
CA ALA A 231 22.73 7.16 20.18
C ALA A 231 22.76 6.64 18.74
N ALA A 232 23.95 6.35 18.22
CA ALA A 232 24.14 5.61 16.98
C ALA A 232 24.88 4.31 17.31
N THR A 233 24.29 3.16 17.01
CA THR A 233 24.87 1.84 17.32
C THR A 233 25.00 1.01 16.04
N ASN A 234 26.19 0.44 15.83
CA ASN A 234 26.42 -0.48 14.74
C ASN A 234 27.17 -1.74 15.20
N THR A 235 26.74 -2.90 14.75
CA THR A 235 27.34 -4.20 15.12
C THR A 235 27.98 -4.92 13.93
N GLY A 236 27.93 -4.31 12.75
CA GLY A 236 28.37 -4.90 11.49
C GLY A 236 29.87 -4.89 11.20
N ASN A 237 30.30 -5.80 10.31
CA ASN A 237 31.63 -5.72 9.66
C ASN A 237 31.68 -4.44 8.80
N ARG A 238 32.85 -3.82 8.60
CA ARG A 238 33.06 -2.61 7.76
C ARG A 238 31.95 -1.55 7.90
N SER A 239 31.66 -1.17 9.13
CA SER A 239 30.48 -0.39 9.47
C SER A 239 30.83 0.91 10.18
N ALA A 240 29.92 1.88 10.10
CA ALA A 240 30.09 3.20 10.71
C ALA A 240 28.95 3.52 11.68
N ALA A 241 29.30 4.08 12.84
CA ALA A 241 28.37 4.75 13.75
C ALA A 241 28.79 6.21 13.89
N THR A 242 27.91 7.14 13.54
CA THR A 242 28.21 8.58 13.54
C THR A 242 27.15 9.34 14.33
N ASN A 243 27.59 10.21 15.24
CA ASN A 243 26.70 11.09 15.97
C ASN A 243 27.20 12.54 15.99
N THR A 244 26.34 13.49 15.62
CA THR A 244 26.71 14.92 15.56
C THR A 244 26.14 15.75 16.71
N GLY A 245 25.35 15.14 17.60
CA GLY A 245 24.66 15.81 18.70
C GLY A 245 25.48 16.01 19.97
N TYR A 246 24.99 16.90 20.85
CA TYR A 246 25.55 17.13 22.20
C TYR A 246 25.16 16.00 23.17
N GLN A 247 26.02 15.64 24.12
CA GLN A 247 25.79 14.55 25.10
C GLN A 247 25.37 13.23 24.44
N SER A 248 26.06 12.85 23.38
CA SER A 248 25.63 11.76 22.51
C SER A 248 26.65 10.62 22.46
N ALA A 249 26.24 9.45 21.98
CA ALA A 249 27.10 8.29 21.85
C ALA A 249 27.09 7.74 20.42
N ALA A 250 28.27 7.36 19.93
CA ALA A 250 28.43 6.52 18.76
C ALA A 250 29.17 5.25 19.18
N THR A 251 28.54 4.08 19.03
CA THR A 251 29.12 2.80 19.43
C THR A 251 29.18 1.86 18.25
N ASN A 252 30.33 1.25 18.06
CA ASN A 252 30.53 0.22 17.06
C ASN A 252 31.23 -1.02 17.66
N THR A 253 30.82 -2.22 17.26
CA THR A 253 31.37 -3.49 17.81
C THR A 253 31.87 -4.49 16.76
N GLY A 254 31.73 -4.22 15.46
CA GLY A 254 32.16 -5.15 14.40
C GLY A 254 33.60 -4.95 13.88
N TYR A 255 34.04 -5.85 12.99
CA TYR A 255 35.39 -5.88 12.38
C TYR A 255 35.59 -4.71 11.39
N GLN A 256 36.74 -4.01 11.47
CA GLN A 256 37.10 -2.88 10.59
C GLN A 256 36.08 -1.74 10.58
N SER A 257 35.61 -1.37 11.76
CA SER A 257 34.47 -0.47 11.89
C SER A 257 34.81 0.78 12.71
N ALA A 258 34.09 1.88 12.43
CA ALA A 258 34.43 3.22 12.88
C ALA A 258 33.31 3.85 13.73
N ALA A 259 33.69 4.51 14.82
CA ALA A 259 32.79 5.32 15.64
C ALA A 259 33.22 6.78 15.66
N GLU A 260 32.32 7.71 15.36
CA GLU A 260 32.60 9.14 15.33
C GLU A 260 31.57 9.96 16.11
N VAL A 261 32.04 10.89 16.94
CA VAL A 261 31.20 11.94 17.53
C VAL A 261 31.75 13.34 17.27
N SER A 262 30.89 14.28 16.87
CA SER A 262 31.30 15.68 16.65
C SER A 262 30.71 16.70 17.63
N GLY A 263 29.69 16.32 18.41
CA GLY A 263 29.15 17.20 19.46
C GLY A 263 29.92 17.11 20.78
N SER A 264 29.88 18.20 21.57
CA SER A 264 30.53 18.26 22.88
C SER A 264 29.90 17.30 23.89
N GLN A 265 30.70 16.85 24.87
CA GLN A 265 30.32 15.88 25.92
C GLN A 265 29.87 14.52 25.36
N SER A 266 30.30 14.20 24.15
CA SER A 266 29.94 12.95 23.46
C SER A 266 31.06 11.95 23.49
N VAL A 267 30.73 10.67 23.36
CA VAL A 267 31.69 9.56 23.40
C VAL A 267 31.58 8.70 22.16
N ALA A 268 32.72 8.50 21.48
CA ALA A 268 32.85 7.53 20.40
C ALA A 268 33.52 6.25 20.93
N ALA A 269 32.86 5.11 20.81
CA ALA A 269 33.38 3.83 21.26
C ALA A 269 33.45 2.84 20.10
N SER A 270 34.65 2.33 19.78
CA SER A 270 34.83 1.22 18.84
C SER A 270 35.45 0.03 19.57
N LEU A 271 34.66 -1.01 19.77
CA LEU A 271 35.00 -2.16 20.63
C LEU A 271 35.26 -3.45 19.82
N GLY A 272 35.11 -3.36 18.50
CA GLY A 272 35.36 -4.44 17.55
C GLY A 272 36.83 -4.58 17.16
N ILE A 273 37.14 -5.64 16.43
CA ILE A 273 38.50 -5.93 15.92
C ILE A 273 38.88 -4.87 14.87
N GLU A 274 40.12 -4.35 14.93
CA GLU A 274 40.61 -3.27 14.05
C GLU A 274 39.75 -1.99 14.08
N GLY A 275 39.00 -1.77 15.16
CA GLY A 275 38.11 -0.64 15.30
C GLY A 275 38.86 0.69 15.48
N LYS A 276 38.36 1.77 14.86
CA LYS A 276 38.87 3.13 15.06
C LYS A 276 37.82 4.08 15.60
N ALA A 277 38.25 5.10 16.36
CA ALA A 277 37.37 6.09 16.97
C ALA A 277 37.92 7.50 16.81
N ARG A 278 37.00 8.47 16.67
CA ARG A 278 37.30 9.90 16.57
C ARG A 278 36.27 10.71 17.33
N ALA A 279 36.74 11.74 18.03
CA ALA A 279 35.88 12.71 18.71
C ALA A 279 36.34 14.15 18.45
N SER A 280 35.40 15.08 18.43
CA SER A 280 35.69 16.52 18.47
C SER A 280 36.06 17.00 19.88
N GLU A 281 36.47 18.26 19.99
CA GLU A 281 36.86 18.88 21.25
C GLU A 281 35.75 18.79 22.32
N GLY A 282 36.13 18.44 23.55
CA GLY A 282 35.20 18.20 24.65
C GLY A 282 34.47 16.85 24.59
N GLY A 283 34.81 15.98 23.61
CA GLY A 283 34.37 14.58 23.57
C GLY A 283 35.42 13.61 24.14
N ALA A 284 35.12 12.31 24.07
CA ALA A 284 36.02 11.24 24.46
C ALA A 284 35.96 10.06 23.49
N ILE A 285 37.03 9.26 23.49
CA ILE A 285 37.09 8.00 22.74
C ILE A 285 37.27 6.81 23.69
N VAL A 286 36.72 5.66 23.31
CA VAL A 286 36.96 4.35 23.92
C VAL A 286 37.32 3.35 22.82
N LEU A 287 38.43 2.65 22.99
CA LEU A 287 38.95 1.70 22.02
C LEU A 287 39.35 0.39 22.68
N CYS A 288 39.20 -0.70 21.94
CA CYS A 288 39.71 -2.03 22.30
C CYS A 288 40.79 -2.48 21.32
N TYR A 289 41.80 -3.18 21.82
CA TYR A 289 42.69 -4.02 21.02
C TYR A 289 42.35 -5.49 21.28
N ARG A 290 42.18 -6.25 20.20
CA ARG A 290 41.94 -7.69 20.21
C ARG A 290 42.99 -8.37 19.36
N ASP A 291 43.38 -9.59 19.74
CA ASP A 291 44.32 -10.40 18.96
C ASP A 291 43.64 -11.10 17.77
N GLU A 292 44.39 -11.94 17.04
CA GLU A 292 43.90 -12.65 15.84
C GLU A 292 42.78 -13.65 16.14
N ASP A 293 42.70 -14.16 17.37
CA ASP A 293 41.65 -15.07 17.84
C ASP A 293 40.40 -14.29 18.33
N GLY A 294 40.50 -12.96 18.42
CA GLY A 294 39.43 -12.07 18.87
C GLY A 294 39.40 -11.84 20.38
N GLU A 295 40.38 -12.34 21.13
CA GLU A 295 40.49 -12.17 22.57
C GLU A 295 40.76 -10.71 22.92
N LEU A 296 40.14 -10.21 24.00
CA LEU A 296 40.30 -8.83 24.42
C LEU A 296 41.60 -8.66 25.21
N ILE A 297 42.57 -7.96 24.62
CA ILE A 297 43.88 -7.73 25.23
C ILE A 297 43.92 -6.37 25.95
N HIS A 298 43.40 -5.32 25.31
CA HIS A 298 43.40 -3.97 25.89
C HIS A 298 42.07 -3.25 25.68
N ILE A 299 41.69 -2.44 26.67
CA ILE A 299 40.67 -1.41 26.56
C ILE A 299 41.23 -0.12 27.16
N ARG A 300 41.03 1.01 26.47
CA ARG A 300 41.44 2.34 26.93
C ARG A 300 40.36 3.36 26.62
N ALA A 301 40.25 4.36 27.49
CA ALA A 301 39.39 5.51 27.29
C ALA A 301 40.22 6.78 27.52
N SER A 302 40.00 7.81 26.71
CA SER A 302 40.62 9.11 26.93
C SER A 302 39.73 10.23 26.39
N LYS A 303 39.72 11.36 27.10
CA LYS A 303 39.11 12.60 26.62
C LYS A 303 40.01 13.24 25.56
N VAL A 304 39.38 13.92 24.62
CA VAL A 304 40.11 14.77 23.66
C VAL A 304 40.83 15.89 24.42
N GLY A 305 42.12 16.07 24.15
CA GLY A 305 43.01 16.97 24.87
C GLY A 305 43.80 16.30 26.01
N GLU A 306 43.51 15.04 26.33
CA GLU A 306 44.22 14.24 27.34
C GLU A 306 44.93 13.05 26.67
N ASN A 307 46.01 12.54 27.29
CA ASN A 307 46.77 11.37 26.83
C ASN A 307 47.18 11.41 25.34
N GLY A 308 47.49 12.61 24.82
CA GLY A 308 47.92 12.80 23.42
C GLY A 308 46.79 12.76 22.38
N ILE A 309 45.52 12.64 22.78
CA ILE A 309 44.38 12.59 21.86
C ILE A 309 44.06 13.97 21.32
N MET A 310 44.30 14.14 20.02
CA MET A 310 43.96 15.36 19.27
C MET A 310 42.51 15.34 18.76
N PRO A 311 41.81 16.48 18.72
CA PRO A 311 40.47 16.57 18.16
C PRO A 311 40.44 16.17 16.69
N ASN A 312 39.32 15.60 16.25
CA ASN A 312 39.04 15.27 14.85
C ASN A 312 40.10 14.36 14.18
N THR A 313 40.84 13.61 14.97
CA THR A 313 41.86 12.65 14.52
C THR A 313 41.39 11.23 14.82
N TRP A 314 41.60 10.30 13.88
CA TRP A 314 41.28 8.88 14.09
C TRP A 314 42.39 8.20 14.89
N TYR A 315 41.97 7.39 15.87
CA TYR A 315 42.86 6.57 16.68
C TYR A 315 42.43 5.11 16.66
N GLN A 316 43.43 4.23 16.79
CA GLN A 316 43.31 2.81 17.13
C GLN A 316 44.17 2.53 18.36
N LEU A 317 43.95 1.38 19.01
CA LEU A 317 44.93 0.85 19.96
C LEU A 317 45.89 -0.08 19.23
N ASP A 318 47.18 0.04 19.54
CA ASP A 318 48.16 -0.97 19.14
C ASP A 318 48.20 -2.16 20.12
N LYS A 319 49.08 -3.11 19.82
CA LYS A 319 49.29 -4.33 20.61
C LYS A 319 49.80 -4.09 22.03
N ASP A 320 50.33 -2.91 22.31
CA ASP A 320 50.85 -2.51 23.62
C ASP A 320 49.79 -1.69 24.41
N GLY A 321 48.66 -1.39 23.77
CA GLY A 321 47.53 -0.67 24.35
C GLY A 321 47.70 0.84 24.31
N GLU A 322 48.56 1.35 23.43
CA GLU A 322 48.78 2.77 23.21
C GLU A 322 47.90 3.31 22.08
N PHE A 323 47.50 4.58 22.18
CA PHE A 323 46.71 5.24 21.14
C PHE A 323 47.60 5.63 19.96
N VAL A 324 47.30 5.09 18.78
CA VAL A 324 48.05 5.37 17.54
C VAL A 324 47.14 6.05 16.53
N LYS A 325 47.66 7.10 15.87
CA LYS A 325 46.95 7.81 14.80
C LYS A 325 46.81 6.91 13.57
N CYS A 326 45.64 6.91 12.96
CA CYS A 326 45.39 6.21 11.70
C CYS A 326 44.64 7.11 10.71
N GLU A 327 44.55 6.67 9.45
CA GLU A 327 43.68 7.27 8.41
C GLU A 327 42.27 6.70 8.47
#